data_AF-A0A353P0V6-F1
#
_entry.id   AF-A0A353P0V6-F1
#
_cell.length_a   1.000
_cell.length_b   1.000
_cell.length_c   1.000
_cell.angle_alpha   90.00
_cell.angle_beta   90.00
_cell.angle_gamma   90.00
#
_symmetry.space_group_name_H-M   'P 1'
#
loop_
_entity.id
_entity.type
_entity.pdbx_description
1 polymer ?
#
loop_
_entity_poly.entity_id
_entity_poly.type
_entity_poly.pdbx_seq_one_letter_code
_entity_poly.pdbx_strand_id
1 'polypeptide(L)' 'MPRRQALDFINENGINGDGCPEQFEALPEFAWLIKNADRFGFILSYPEDAKEGITYEPWHWRIKEKDSGQTDFAIQE' A
#
# COMPACT_ATOMS: atom_id res chain seq x y z
N MET A 1 -2.99 14.73 10.67
CA MET A 1 -3.10 13.31 10.30
C MET A 1 -1.80 12.61 10.66
N PRO A 2 -1.81 11.39 11.22
CA PRO A 2 -0.58 10.62 11.49
C PRO A 2 0.25 10.48 10.21
N ARG A 3 1.57 10.66 10.31
CA ARG A 3 2.47 10.65 9.13
C ARG A 3 2.58 9.29 8.44
N ARG A 4 2.20 8.21 9.11
CA ARG A 4 2.26 6.83 8.60
C ARG A 4 0.94 6.15 8.93
N GLN A 5 0.09 6.01 7.92
CA GLN A 5 -1.18 5.30 8.04
C GLN A 5 -1.21 4.18 7.00
N ALA A 6 -1.76 3.05 7.42
CA ALA A 6 -2.04 1.92 6.57
C ALA A 6 -3.44 1.36 6.88
N LEU A 7 -3.99 0.62 5.94
CA LEU A 7 -5.31 0.00 6.00
C LEU A 7 -5.20 -1.45 5.51
N ASP A 8 -5.95 -2.32 6.16
CA ASP A 8 -6.20 -3.68 5.70
C ASP A 8 -7.57 -3.74 5.03
N PHE A 9 -7.59 -4.28 3.82
CA PHE A 9 -8.83 -4.48 3.07
C PHE A 9 -9.37 -5.89 3.28
N ILE A 10 -10.69 -5.99 3.39
CA ILE A 10 -11.45 -7.23 3.44
C ILE A 10 -12.60 -7.04 2.45
N ASN A 11 -12.94 -8.05 1.65
CA ASN A 11 -14.11 -7.95 0.78
C ASN A 11 -15.42 -8.15 1.55
N GLU A 12 -16.54 -7.99 0.86
CA GLU A 12 -17.87 -8.16 1.45
C GLU A 12 -18.13 -9.56 2.03
N ASN A 13 -17.40 -10.58 1.56
CA ASN A 13 -17.50 -11.97 2.01
C ASN A 13 -16.57 -12.30 3.18
N GLY A 14 -15.83 -11.33 3.71
CA GLY A 14 -14.89 -11.53 4.82
C GLY A 14 -13.53 -12.11 4.40
N ILE A 15 -13.22 -12.17 3.11
CA ILE A 15 -11.92 -12.63 2.61
C ILE A 15 -10.90 -11.51 2.82
N ASN A 16 -9.88 -11.76 3.64
CA ASN A 16 -8.82 -10.81 3.99
C ASN A 16 -7.42 -11.24 3.54
N GLY A 17 -7.23 -12.49 3.12
CA GLY A 17 -5.94 -13.01 2.63
C GLY A 17 -4.95 -13.48 3.71
N ASP A 18 -5.25 -13.31 5.00
CA ASP A 18 -4.38 -13.78 6.08
C ASP A 18 -4.24 -15.31 6.05
N GLY A 19 -3.00 -15.80 5.95
CA GLY A 19 -2.66 -17.21 5.78
C GLY A 19 -2.93 -17.80 4.38
N CYS A 20 -3.64 -17.08 3.50
CA CYS A 20 -3.84 -17.47 2.09
C CYS A 20 -3.94 -16.23 1.18
N PRO A 21 -2.81 -15.57 0.88
CA PRO A 21 -2.77 -14.34 0.08
C PRO A 21 -3.46 -14.47 -1.28
N GLU A 22 -3.40 -15.66 -1.88
CA GLU A 22 -3.97 -15.96 -3.20
C GLU A 22 -5.50 -15.79 -3.22
N GLN A 23 -6.18 -15.99 -2.08
CA GLN A 23 -7.62 -15.78 -1.99
C GLN A 23 -8.00 -14.31 -2.11
N PHE A 24 -7.19 -13.40 -1.56
CA PHE A 24 -7.44 -11.97 -1.69
C PHE A 24 -6.99 -11.45 -3.06
N GLU A 25 -5.86 -11.96 -3.56
CA GLU A 25 -5.34 -11.60 -4.89
C GLU A 25 -6.30 -11.96 -6.03
N ALA A 26 -7.01 -13.09 -5.91
CA ALA A 26 -8.00 -13.52 -6.89
C ALA A 26 -9.26 -12.62 -6.96
N LEU A 27 -9.42 -11.67 -6.03
CA LEU A 27 -10.60 -10.82 -5.94
C LEU A 27 -10.59 -9.67 -6.96
N PRO A 28 -11.77 -9.27 -7.47
CA PRO A 28 -11.87 -8.08 -8.33
C PRO A 28 -11.48 -6.78 -7.60
N GLU A 29 -11.64 -6.72 -6.28
CA GLU A 29 -11.22 -5.59 -5.44
C GLU A 29 -9.69 -5.42 -5.45
N PHE A 30 -8.93 -6.51 -5.37
CA PHE A 30 -7.47 -6.45 -5.46
C PHE A 30 -7.02 -5.95 -6.83
N ALA A 31 -7.61 -6.46 -7.91
CA ALA A 31 -7.35 -5.97 -9.27
C ALA A 31 -7.68 -4.46 -9.41
N TRP A 32 -8.74 -3.99 -8.74
CA TRP A 32 -9.07 -2.58 -8.71
C TRP A 32 -8.02 -1.76 -7.94
N LEU A 33 -7.56 -2.24 -6.78
CA LEU A 33 -6.54 -1.57 -5.96
C LEU A 33 -5.23 -1.41 -6.74
N ILE A 34 -4.73 -2.47 -7.37
CA ILE A 34 -3.51 -2.42 -8.19
C ILE A 34 -3.59 -1.34 -9.27
N LYS A 35 -4.75 -1.17 -9.91
CA LYS A 35 -4.95 -0.18 -10.98
C LYS A 35 -5.16 1.26 -10.45
N ASN A 36 -5.69 1.43 -9.25
CA ASN A 36 -6.23 2.73 -8.82
C ASN A 36 -5.60 3.33 -7.56
N ALA A 37 -4.98 2.52 -6.69
CA ALA A 37 -4.55 2.96 -5.35
C ALA A 37 -3.59 4.16 -5.38
N ASP A 38 -2.65 4.21 -6.32
CA ASP A 38 -1.69 5.33 -6.43
C ASP A 38 -2.40 6.67 -6.71
N ARG A 39 -3.54 6.66 -7.42
CA ARG A 39 -4.37 7.85 -7.66
C ARG A 39 -4.93 8.44 -6.36
N PHE A 40 -5.08 7.62 -5.34
CA PHE A 40 -5.53 7.99 -4.00
C PHE A 40 -4.37 8.14 -3.01
N GLY A 41 -3.13 8.03 -3.48
CA GLY A 41 -1.92 8.14 -2.66
C GLY A 41 -1.63 6.90 -1.82
N PHE A 42 -2.17 5.73 -2.19
CA PHE A 42 -1.86 4.46 -1.54
C PHE A 42 -0.88 3.63 -2.37
N ILE A 43 -0.03 2.87 -1.67
CA ILE A 43 0.87 1.88 -2.25
C ILE A 43 0.79 0.58 -1.45
N LEU A 44 1.01 -0.54 -2.13
CA LEU A 44 1.05 -1.85 -1.49
C LEU A 44 2.23 -1.88 -0.51
N SER A 45 1.95 -2.29 0.72
CA SER A 45 2.95 -2.18 1.77
C SER A 45 4.03 -3.25 1.64
N TYR A 46 3.61 -4.48 1.37
CA TYR A 46 4.45 -5.67 1.30
C TYR A 46 4.18 -6.40 -0.03
N PRO A 47 4.88 -6.02 -1.12
CA PRO A 47 4.70 -6.64 -2.43
C PRO A 47 5.36 -8.02 -2.51
N GLU A 48 4.98 -8.82 -3.50
CA GLU A 48 5.50 -10.18 -3.73
C GLU A 48 7.01 -10.19 -3.99
N ASP A 49 7.54 -9.15 -4.62
CA ASP A 49 8.96 -8.98 -4.96
C ASP A 49 9.77 -8.26 -3.85
N ALA A 50 9.23 -8.19 -2.62
CA ALA A 50 9.92 -7.60 -1.50
C ALA A 50 11.21 -8.35 -1.13
N LYS A 51 12.07 -7.67 -0.37
CA LYS A 51 13.32 -8.26 0.16
C LYS A 51 13.01 -9.49 1.03
N GLU A 52 13.96 -10.42 1.07
CA GLU A 52 13.90 -11.60 1.94
C GLU A 52 13.56 -11.23 3.39
N GLY A 53 12.63 -11.99 3.98
CA GLY A 53 12.13 -11.74 5.34
C GLY A 53 10.90 -10.82 5.42
N ILE A 54 10.38 -10.34 4.29
CA ILE A 54 9.08 -9.65 4.21
C ILE A 54 8.05 -10.60 3.60
N THR A 55 6.97 -10.85 4.34
CA THR A 55 5.85 -11.64 3.86
C THR A 55 4.98 -10.80 2.93
N TYR A 56 4.55 -11.37 1.82
CA TYR A 56 3.59 -10.76 0.91
C TYR A 56 2.22 -10.61 1.58
N GLU A 57 1.66 -9.40 1.54
CA GLU A 57 0.35 -9.09 2.13
C GLU A 57 -0.49 -8.23 1.17
N PRO A 58 -1.22 -8.85 0.21
CA PRO A 58 -1.99 -8.12 -0.81
C PRO A 58 -3.13 -7.26 -0.26
N TRP A 59 -3.53 -7.49 1.00
CA TRP A 59 -4.56 -6.72 1.69
C TRP A 59 -4.03 -5.46 2.40
N HIS A 60 -2.70 -5.33 2.61
CA HIS A 60 -2.12 -4.27 3.43
C HIS A 60 -1.59 -3.10 2.57
N TRP A 61 -2.19 -1.92 2.71
CA TRP A 61 -1.88 -0.74 1.89
C TRP A 61 -1.57 0.47 2.76
N ARG A 62 -0.50 1.20 2.42
CA ARG A 62 -0.08 2.41 3.15
C ARG A 62 -0.20 3.67 2.32
N ILE A 63 -0.37 4.81 3.00
CA ILE A 63 -0.25 6.12 2.36
C ILE A 63 1.21 6.31 1.92
N LYS A 64 1.40 6.73 0.67
CA LYS A 64 2.69 7.17 0.14
C LYS A 64 3.15 8.40 0.92
N GLU A 65 4.34 8.35 1.50
CA GLU A 65 4.91 9.54 2.15
C GLU A 65 4.98 10.65 1.08
N LYS A 66 4.33 11.79 1.36
CA LYS A 66 4.52 12.97 0.52
C LYS A 66 5.96 13.38 0.72
N ASP A 67 6.66 13.59 -0.40
CA ASP A 67 8.01 14.13 -0.38
C ASP A 67 7.98 15.38 0.49
N SER A 68 8.58 15.28 1.68
CA SER A 68 8.64 16.39 2.62
C SER A 68 9.65 17.34 2.02
N GLY A 69 9.21 18.18 1.09
CA GLY A 69 10.05 19.13 0.37
C GLY A 69 10.86 19.92 1.38
N GLN A 70 12.08 19.45 1.64
CA GLN A 70 13.14 20.23 2.22
C GLN A 70 13.61 21.06 1.03
N THR A 71 12.98 22.22 0.87
CA THR A 71 13.45 23.24 -0.05
C THR A 71 14.79 23.73 0.46
N ASP A 72 15.86 23.00 0.14
CA ASP A 72 17.25 23.44 0.32
C ASP A 72 17.61 24.43 -0.79
N PHE A 73 16.98 25.61 -0.81
CA PHE A 73 17.47 26.76 -1.59
C PHE A 73 17.07 28.07 -0.91
N ALA A 74 17.80 28.44 0.13
CA ALA A 74 17.91 29.83 0.57
C ALA A 74 19.36 30.10 1.02
N ILE A 75 20.30 30.00 0.08
CA ILE A 75 21.53 30.80 0.07
C ILE A 75 21.70 31.36 -1.35
N GLN A 76 22.14 32.63 -1.41
CA GLN A 76 22.38 33.55 -2.55
C GLN A 76 21.14 34.33 -3.01
N GLU A 77 21.08 35.67 -2.92
CA GLU A 77 22.07 36.74 -2.66
C GLU A 77 21.54 37.74 -1.60
#